data_AF-A0A846D996-F1
#
_entry.id   AF-A0A846D996-F1
#
_cell.length_a   1.000
_cell.length_b   1.000
_cell.length_c   1.000
_cell.angle_alpha   90.00
_cell.angle_beta   90.00
_cell.angle_gamma   90.00
#
_symmetry.space_group_name_H-M   'P 1'
#
loop_
_entity.id
_entity.type
_entity.pdbx_description
1 polymer ?
#
loop_
_entity_poly.entity_id
_entity_poly.type
_entity_poly.pdbx_seq_one_letter_code
_entity_poly.pdbx_strand_id
1 'polypeptide(L)'
;RAGTDKHLGSFTAPRPIHPHTPRCITVREAARLHSYPDWFRFHVSKWHGFRQIGNSVPPLLAKAVAAEIIRALNVRPSKPSLSWTLGDEKLLKLNPLQAAQLYSASGKR
;
A
#
# COMPACT_ATOMS: atom_id res chain seq x y z
N ARG A 1 10.42 4.87 7.88
CA ARG A 1 9.12 5.55 8.08
C ARG A 1 9.19 6.89 7.35
N ALA A 2 8.08 7.54 7.03
CA ALA A 2 8.15 8.97 6.77
C ALA A 2 8.72 9.64 8.04
N GLY A 3 9.84 10.35 7.92
CA GLY A 3 10.42 11.13 9.02
C GLY A 3 11.24 10.39 10.10
N THR A 4 11.84 9.22 9.82
CA THR A 4 12.83 8.64 10.77
C THR A 4 14.24 8.86 10.24
N ASP A 5 15.05 9.57 11.02
CA ASP A 5 16.45 9.86 10.69
C ASP A 5 17.25 8.54 10.55
N LYS A 6 18.20 8.52 9.62
CA LYS A 6 19.01 7.31 9.31
C LYS A 6 19.80 6.83 10.52
N HIS A 7 20.07 7.73 11.47
CA HIS A 7 20.83 7.48 12.69
C HIS A 7 20.05 6.76 13.78
N LEU A 8 18.72 6.71 13.69
CA LEU A 8 17.87 6.06 14.70
C LEU A 8 17.71 4.56 14.45
N GLY A 9 18.60 3.91 13.69
CA GLY A 9 18.56 2.47 13.42
C GLY A 9 17.33 2.02 12.62
N SER A 10 17.43 0.83 12.01
CA SER A 10 16.32 0.20 11.31
C SER A 10 15.37 -0.50 12.29
N PHE A 11 14.83 0.22 13.28
CA PHE A 11 13.82 -0.33 14.19
C PHE A 11 12.52 -0.55 13.41
N THR A 12 12.39 -1.74 12.82
CA THR A 12 11.13 -2.22 12.28
C THR A 12 10.33 -2.75 13.45
N ALA A 13 9.12 -2.22 13.66
CA ALA A 13 8.22 -2.79 14.64
C ALA A 13 8.12 -4.32 14.43
N PRO A 14 8.12 -5.11 15.52
CA PRO A 14 8.03 -6.56 15.40
C PRO A 14 6.77 -6.92 14.60
N ARG A 15 6.92 -7.83 13.65
CA ARG A 15 5.78 -8.31 12.85
C ARG A 15 4.92 -9.23 13.72
N PRO A 16 3.58 -9.08 13.72
CA PRO A 16 2.71 -9.97 14.46
C PRO A 16 2.93 -11.44 14.09
N ILE A 17 2.85 -12.31 15.09
CA ILE A 17 2.90 -13.77 14.93
C ILE A 17 1.50 -14.27 14.54
N HIS A 18 1.44 -15.22 13.63
CA HIS A 18 0.17 -15.83 13.22
C HIS A 18 -0.41 -16.65 14.39
N PRO A 19 -1.72 -16.55 14.68
CA PRO A 19 -2.32 -17.14 15.88
C PRO A 19 -2.21 -18.66 15.97
N HIS A 20 -2.23 -19.36 14.83
CA HIS A 20 -2.25 -20.83 14.77
C HIS A 20 -0.99 -21.48 14.19
N THR A 21 -0.04 -20.70 13.67
CA THR A 21 1.15 -21.28 13.00
C THR A 21 2.41 -20.52 13.43
N PRO A 22 3.55 -21.20 13.65
CA PRO A 22 4.76 -20.58 14.18
C PRO A 22 5.52 -19.78 13.11
N ARG A 23 4.88 -18.72 12.60
CA ARG A 23 5.42 -17.78 11.62
C ARG A 23 4.87 -16.38 11.87
N CYS A 24 5.52 -15.35 11.34
CA CYS A 24 4.88 -14.04 11.25
C CYS A 24 3.69 -14.08 10.27
N ILE A 25 2.78 -13.11 10.41
CA ILE A 25 1.75 -12.89 9.41
C ILE A 25 2.37 -12.61 8.03
N THR A 26 1.65 -12.90 6.96
CA THR A 26 2.04 -12.59 5.58
C THR A 26 1.68 -11.15 5.22
N VAL A 27 2.23 -10.65 4.11
CA VAL A 27 1.85 -9.34 3.54
C VAL A 27 0.34 -9.31 3.23
N ARG A 28 -0.23 -10.43 2.76
CA ARG A 28 -1.67 -10.52 2.48
C ARG A 28 -2.51 -10.49 3.75
N GLU A 29 -2.09 -11.18 4.81
CA GLU A 29 -2.79 -11.14 6.10
C GLU A 29 -2.79 -9.71 6.68
N ALA A 30 -1.64 -9.02 6.66
CA ALA A 30 -1.58 -7.62 7.05
C ALA A 30 -2.44 -6.70 6.17
N ALA A 31 -2.47 -6.94 4.85
CA ALA A 31 -3.32 -6.17 3.94
C ALA A 31 -4.80 -6.31 4.28
N ARG A 32 -5.27 -7.52 4.61
CA ARG A 32 -6.65 -7.77 5.04
C ARG A 32 -6.98 -7.08 6.36
N LEU A 33 -6.05 -7.11 7.33
CA LEU A 33 -6.19 -6.34 8.58
C LEU A 33 -6.29 -4.83 8.31
N HIS A 34 -5.57 -4.33 7.29
CA HIS A 34 -5.67 -2.95 6.82
C HIS A 34 -6.83 -2.73 5.84
N SER A 35 -7.80 -3.64 5.73
CA SER A 35 -9.00 -3.52 4.89
C SER A 35 -8.75 -3.39 3.38
N TYR A 36 -7.60 -3.85 2.89
CA TYR A 36 -7.35 -3.92 1.45
C TYR A 36 -8.15 -5.04 0.81
N PRO A 37 -8.73 -4.80 -0.38
CA PRO A 37 -9.32 -5.87 -1.17
C PRO A 37 -8.23 -6.84 -1.66
N ASP A 38 -8.58 -8.11 -1.79
CA ASP A 38 -7.63 -9.17 -2.13
C ASP A 38 -6.99 -9.00 -3.51
N TRP A 39 -7.68 -8.32 -4.44
CA TRP A 39 -7.15 -7.99 -5.76
C TRP A 39 -6.06 -6.90 -5.75
N PHE A 40 -5.91 -6.14 -4.66
CA PHE A 40 -4.88 -5.11 -4.57
C PHE A 40 -3.50 -5.75 -4.42
N ARG A 41 -2.57 -5.42 -5.32
CA ARG A 41 -1.23 -6.00 -5.36
C ARG A 41 -0.21 -5.13 -4.63
N PHE A 42 0.66 -5.76 -3.87
CA PHE A 42 1.78 -5.13 -3.17
C PHE A 42 3.11 -5.62 -3.75
N HIS A 43 4.19 -4.93 -3.41
CA HIS A 43 5.52 -5.33 -3.81
C HIS A 43 5.84 -6.78 -3.35
N VAL A 44 6.52 -7.56 -4.19
CA VAL A 44 6.75 -9.01 -3.96
C VAL A 44 7.59 -9.31 -2.72
N SER A 45 8.58 -8.46 -2.43
CA SER A 45 9.39 -8.61 -1.22
C SER A 45 8.57 -8.33 0.04
N LYS A 46 8.72 -9.20 1.05
CA LYS A 46 8.06 -9.05 2.36
C LYS A 46 8.31 -7.66 2.95
N TRP A 47 9.56 -7.19 2.91
CA TRP A 47 9.93 -5.91 3.52
C TRP A 47 9.18 -4.73 2.87
N HIS A 48 9.28 -4.57 1.55
CA HIS A 48 8.62 -3.45 0.88
C HIS A 48 7.09 -3.55 0.97
N GLY A 49 6.51 -4.76 0.87
CA GLY A 49 5.07 -4.96 1.03
C GLY A 49 4.55 -4.53 2.40
N PHE A 50 5.20 -4.96 3.49
CA PHE A 50 4.85 -4.51 4.85
C PHE A 50 5.03 -3.01 5.02
N ARG A 51 6.07 -2.43 4.43
CA ARG A 51 6.29 -0.97 4.47
C ARG A 51 5.20 -0.21 3.72
N GLN A 52 4.71 -0.72 2.60
CA GLN A 52 3.58 -0.13 1.86
C GLN A 52 2.31 -0.14 2.71
N ILE A 53 1.97 -1.28 3.32
CA ILE A 53 0.77 -1.42 4.15
C ILE A 53 0.87 -0.58 5.43
N GLY A 54 2.01 -0.65 6.13
CA GLY A 54 2.18 -0.01 7.44
C GLY A 54 2.27 1.52 7.39
N ASN A 55 2.64 2.10 6.25
CA ASN A 55 2.62 3.56 6.06
C ASN A 55 1.37 4.06 5.33
N SER A 56 0.47 3.18 4.88
CA SER A 56 -0.75 3.60 4.19
C SER A 56 -1.89 3.92 5.15
N VAL A 57 -2.90 4.62 4.63
CA VAL A 57 -4.21 4.74 5.29
C VAL A 57 -5.06 3.52 4.88
N PRO A 58 -5.69 2.79 5.83
CA PRO A 58 -6.61 1.69 5.51
C PRO A 58 -7.77 2.14 4.59
N PRO A 59 -8.12 1.39 3.52
CA PRO A 59 -9.18 1.79 2.58
C PRO A 59 -10.54 2.06 3.20
N LEU A 60 -10.97 1.27 4.21
CA LEU A 60 -12.26 1.54 4.88
C LEU A 60 -12.24 2.82 5.70
N LEU A 61 -11.11 3.15 6.34
CA LEU A 61 -10.95 4.43 7.04
C LEU A 61 -10.96 5.60 6.05
N ALA A 62 -10.21 5.49 4.95
CA ALA A 62 -10.21 6.48 3.89
C ALA A 62 -11.62 6.69 3.31
N LYS A 63 -12.39 5.61 3.12
CA LYS A 63 -13.78 5.67 2.66
C LYS A 63 -14.68 6.42 3.65
N ALA A 64 -14.55 6.17 4.95
CA ALA A 64 -15.34 6.85 5.97
C ALA A 64 -15.05 8.36 5.98
N VAL A 65 -13.78 8.75 5.95
CA VAL A 65 -13.37 10.16 5.88
C VAL A 65 -13.85 10.82 4.58
N ALA A 66 -13.70 10.15 3.44
CA ALA A 66 -14.16 10.66 2.16
C ALA A 66 -15.69 10.88 2.13
N ALA A 67 -16.47 10.02 2.78
CA ALA A 67 -17.92 10.18 2.87
C ALA A 67 -18.31 11.48 3.61
N GLU A 68 -17.62 11.80 4.70
CA GLU A 68 -17.86 13.06 5.41
C GLU A 68 -17.45 14.29 4.60
N ILE A 69 -16.35 14.20 3.84
CA ILE A 69 -15.94 15.28 2.92
C ILE A 69 -16.99 15.49 1.82
N ILE A 70 -17.49 14.42 1.21
CA ILE A 70 -18.54 14.49 0.18
C ILE A 70 -19.80 15.15 0.74
N ARG A 71 -20.20 14.78 1.97
CA ARG A 71 -21.34 15.38 2.66
C ARG A 71 -21.11 16.87 2.93
N ALA A 72 -19.94 17.25 3.43
CA ALA A 72 -19.60 18.64 3.71
C ALA A 72 -19.56 19.51 2.45
N LEU A 73 -19.11 18.95 1.32
CA LEU A 73 -19.06 19.64 0.04
C LEU A 73 -20.38 19.58 -0.75
N ASN A 74 -21.37 18.81 -0.28
CA ASN A 74 -22.64 18.54 -0.97
C ASN A 74 -22.45 18.06 -2.42
N VAL A 75 -21.44 17.22 -2.66
CA VAL A 75 -21.15 16.65 -3.98
C VAL A 75 -21.85 15.31 -4.14
N ARG A 76 -22.33 14.99 -5.34
CA ARG A 76 -22.83 13.64 -5.68
C ARG A 76 -21.76 12.88 -6.48
N PRO A 77 -21.11 11.86 -5.90
CA PRO A 77 -20.10 11.10 -6.62
C PRO A 77 -20.74 10.29 -7.75
N SER A 78 -20.10 10.26 -8.92
CA SER A 78 -20.47 9.38 -10.02
C SER A 78 -19.52 8.18 -10.08
N LYS A 79 -20.07 7.01 -10.43
CA LYS A 79 -19.24 5.81 -10.63
C LYS A 79 -18.43 5.99 -11.93
N PRO A 80 -17.10 5.82 -11.91
CA PRO A 80 -16.32 5.86 -13.13
C PRO A 80 -16.73 4.70 -14.06
N SER A 81 -16.83 4.99 -15.36
CA SER A 81 -17.12 4.00 -16.41
C SER A 81 -15.88 3.20 -16.83
N LEU A 82 -14.70 3.69 -16.50
CA LEU A 82 -13.42 3.08 -16.84
C LEU A 82 -13.14 1.88 -15.91
N SER A 83 -12.89 0.72 -16.53
CA SER A 83 -12.32 -0.44 -15.86
C SER A 83 -10.82 -0.46 -16.13
N TRP A 84 -10.02 -0.68 -15.08
CA TRP A 84 -8.57 -0.81 -15.20
C TRP A 84 -8.20 -2.29 -15.15
N THR A 85 -7.44 -2.75 -16.16
CA THR A 85 -6.79 -4.06 -16.08
C THR A 85 -5.59 -3.98 -15.14
N LEU A 86 -5.25 -5.10 -14.52
CA LEU A 86 -4.00 -5.20 -13.76
C LEU A 86 -2.83 -4.88 -14.70
N GLY A 87 -2.03 -3.87 -14.36
CA GLY A 87 -0.83 -3.49 -15.13
C GLY A 87 0.28 -4.54 -15.06
N ASP A 88 1.43 -4.24 -15.68
CA ASP A 88 2.60 -5.11 -15.71
C ASP A 88 3.06 -5.54 -14.30
N GLU A 89 3.20 -6.85 -14.09
CA GLU A 89 3.63 -7.44 -12.82
C GLU A 89 5.09 -7.10 -12.49
N LYS A 90 5.92 -6.77 -13.49
CA LYS A 90 7.32 -6.39 -13.28
C LYS A 90 7.44 -5.18 -12.33
N LEU A 91 6.45 -4.28 -12.35
CA LEU A 91 6.39 -3.12 -11.46
C LEU A 91 6.39 -3.51 -9.97
N LEU A 92 5.88 -4.69 -9.63
CA LEU A 92 5.83 -5.19 -8.25
C LEU A 92 7.19 -5.68 -7.73
N LYS A 93 8.20 -5.75 -8.59
CA LYS A 93 9.54 -6.30 -8.30
C LYS A 93 10.64 -5.25 -8.34
N LEU A 94 10.34 -4.03 -8.78
CA LEU A 94 11.33 -2.98 -8.96
C LEU A 94 11.88 -2.50 -7.63
N ASN A 95 13.20 -2.43 -7.55
CA ASN A 95 13.86 -1.70 -6.47
C ASN A 95 13.80 -0.18 -6.72
N PRO A 96 14.12 0.67 -5.71
CA PRO A 96 14.04 2.12 -5.86
C PRO A 96 14.86 2.70 -7.02
N LEU A 97 16.04 2.14 -7.31
CA LEU A 97 16.90 2.59 -8.41
C LEU A 97 16.29 2.26 -9.77
N GLN A 98 15.83 1.02 -9.95
CA GLN A 98 15.16 0.57 -11.18
C GLN A 98 13.86 1.34 -11.43
N ALA A 99 13.08 1.58 -10.36
CA ALA A 99 11.88 2.39 -10.44
C ALA A 99 12.22 3.83 -10.87
N ALA A 100 13.22 4.46 -10.24
CA ALA A 100 13.66 5.81 -10.61
C ALA A 100 14.08 5.88 -12.08
N GLN A 101 14.92 4.96 -12.55
CA GLN A 101 15.34 4.89 -13.94
C GLN A 101 14.16 4.74 -14.90
N LEU A 102 13.21 3.84 -14.60
CA LEU A 102 12.01 3.63 -15.42
C LEU A 102 11.15 4.89 -15.51
N TYR A 103 10.87 5.55 -14.38
CA TYR A 103 10.03 6.75 -14.35
C TYR A 103 10.73 7.98 -14.94
N SER A 104 12.04 8.11 -14.76
CA SER A 104 12.85 9.15 -15.42
C SER A 104 12.89 8.95 -16.94
N ALA A 105 13.03 7.72 -17.41
CA ALA A 105 13.05 7.40 -18.84
C ALA A 105 11.67 7.53 -19.50
N SER A 106 10.58 7.34 -18.76
CA SER A 106 9.21 7.40 -19.31
C SER A 106 8.57 8.79 -19.27
N GLY A 107 9.29 9.82 -18.81
CA GLY A 107 8.82 11.22 -18.81
C GLY A 107 7.62 11.51 -17.91
N LYS A 108 7.12 10.51 -17.17
CA LYS A 108 6.03 10.61 -16.20
C LYS A 108 6.61 11.04 -14.86
N ARG A 109 6.69 12.35 -14.63
CA ARG A 109 6.79 12.91 -13.28
C ARG A 109 5.39 13.03 -12.69
#